data_AF-A0A1E4SCA9-F1
#
_entry.id   AF-A0A1E4SCA9-F1
#
_cell.length_a   1.000
_cell.length_b   1.000
_cell.length_c   1.000
_cell.angle_alpha   90.00
_cell.angle_beta   90.00
_cell.angle_gamma   90.00
#
_symmetry.space_group_name_H-M   'P 1'
#
loop_
_entity.id
_entity.type
_entity.pdbx_description
1 polymer ?
#
loop_
_entity_poly.entity_id
_entity_poly.type
_entity_poly.pdbx_seq_one_letter_code
_entity_poly.pdbx_strand_id
1 'polypeptide(L)'
;MFRQIGINVRASAWKQVRFNSTNSTPALNWVDFLKLKKENHVMNITASVFTTLAGGVVTLTYLGNYEFDPEKPILGMDPIMMMGGGVVLGGFVGYLFGPTIGTSLFRLKNRSILKQFLQKDSIFLTKIKANRVDPSSQSFSNPVPDYYGEKIYSLKGYKQWLRDCNAYRRKTKEFL
;
A
#
# COMPACT_ATOMS: atom_id res chain seq x y z
N MET A 1 17.78 53.91 70.65
CA MET A 1 16.70 53.43 69.76
C MET A 1 17.28 53.35 68.35
N PHE A 2 17.80 52.18 67.94
CA PHE A 2 18.62 52.01 66.73
C PHE A 2 17.74 51.66 65.51
N ARG A 3 17.92 52.39 64.41
CA ARG A 3 17.26 52.14 63.11
C ARG A 3 18.00 51.03 62.36
N GLN A 4 17.29 49.96 61.99
CA GLN A 4 17.79 48.92 61.09
C GLN A 4 17.75 49.39 59.64
N ILE A 5 18.87 49.24 58.94
CA ILE A 5 19.04 49.46 57.50
C ILE A 5 18.83 48.12 56.81
N GLY A 6 17.78 47.99 56.00
CA GLY A 6 17.51 46.80 55.20
C GLY A 6 18.26 46.85 53.87
N ILE A 7 19.15 45.87 53.63
CA ILE A 7 19.84 45.67 52.36
C ILE A 7 18.99 44.74 51.49
N ASN A 8 18.48 45.26 50.36
CA ASN A 8 17.77 44.45 49.36
C ASN A 8 18.78 43.81 48.39
N VAL A 9 19.02 42.50 48.53
CA VAL A 9 19.78 41.73 47.55
C VAL A 9 18.80 41.20 46.50
N ARG A 10 18.81 41.80 45.30
CA ARG A 10 18.11 41.26 44.13
C ARG A 10 18.88 40.04 43.61
N ALA A 11 18.43 38.84 43.93
CA ALA A 11 18.91 37.62 43.29
C ALA A 11 18.52 37.65 41.80
N SER A 12 19.52 37.71 40.92
CA SER A 12 19.33 37.58 39.49
C SER A 12 18.85 36.16 39.17
N ALA A 13 17.69 36.05 38.52
CA ALA A 13 17.12 34.79 38.10
C ALA A 13 17.89 34.27 36.87
N TRP A 14 18.77 33.30 37.09
CA TRP A 14 19.41 32.57 35.99
C TRP A 14 18.35 31.71 35.30
N LYS A 15 17.99 32.07 34.06
CA LYS A 15 17.11 31.26 33.20
C LYS A 15 17.81 29.94 32.89
N GLN A 16 17.35 28.86 33.51
CA GLN A 16 17.79 27.52 33.15
C GLN A 16 17.22 27.16 31.77
N VAL A 17 18.10 27.11 30.77
CA VAL A 17 17.77 26.59 29.44
C VAL A 17 17.69 25.08 29.54
N ARG A 18 16.47 24.52 29.49
CA ARG A 18 16.26 23.07 29.42
C ARG A 18 16.49 22.61 27.98
N PHE A 19 17.59 21.90 27.74
CA PHE A 19 17.81 21.18 26.49
C PHE A 19 17.03 19.86 26.54
N ASN A 20 15.87 19.80 25.87
CA ASN A 20 15.13 18.55 25.66
C ASN A 20 15.49 17.96 24.29
N SER A 21 16.68 17.36 24.16
CA SER A 21 17.04 16.58 22.98
C SER A 21 16.52 15.14 23.11
N THR A 22 15.20 14.97 23.02
CA THR A 22 14.67 13.66 22.62
C THR A 22 14.81 13.57 21.11
N ASN A 23 15.74 12.74 20.64
CA ASN A 23 15.81 12.31 19.25
C ASN A 23 14.59 11.41 18.95
N SER A 24 13.39 11.99 19.00
CA SER A 24 12.18 11.37 18.50
C SER A 24 12.20 11.57 16.99
N THR A 25 12.47 10.51 16.24
CA THR A 25 12.19 10.54 14.81
C THR A 25 10.72 10.93 14.66
N PRO A 26 10.40 12.04 13.96
CA PRO A 26 9.04 12.54 13.92
C PRO A 26 8.12 11.44 13.41
N ALA A 27 7.04 11.17 14.15
CA ALA A 27 6.09 10.12 13.79
C ALA A 27 5.51 10.40 12.40
N LEU A 28 5.57 9.41 11.50
CA LEU A 28 5.06 9.50 10.14
C LEU A 28 3.64 10.12 10.11
N ASN A 29 3.44 11.20 9.34
CA ASN A 29 2.14 11.88 9.21
C ASN A 29 1.14 11.02 8.38
N TRP A 30 -0.18 11.24 8.52
CA TRP A 30 -1.21 10.47 7.82
C TRP A 30 -1.19 10.74 6.32
N VAL A 31 -0.91 11.98 5.92
CA VAL A 31 -0.79 12.35 4.51
C VAL A 31 0.37 11.59 3.86
N ASP A 32 1.53 11.56 4.52
CA ASP A 32 2.72 10.88 3.99
C ASP A 32 2.59 9.37 4.02
N PHE A 33 1.97 8.81 5.07
CA PHE A 33 1.61 7.39 5.11
C PHE A 33 0.74 6.97 3.92
N LEU A 34 -0.31 7.72 3.60
CA LEU A 34 -1.20 7.39 2.49
C LEU A 34 -0.51 7.54 1.12
N LYS A 35 0.43 8.50 0.99
CA LYS A 35 1.30 8.60 -0.19
C LYS A 35 2.21 7.37 -0.32
N LEU A 36 2.85 6.94 0.75
CA LEU A 36 3.70 5.74 0.77
C LEU A 36 2.90 4.46 0.49
N LYS A 37 1.67 4.37 0.99
CA LYS A 37 0.76 3.26 0.68
C LYS A 37 0.45 3.21 -0.82
N LYS A 38 0.17 4.36 -1.44
CA LYS A 38 -0.01 4.48 -2.89
C LYS A 38 1.25 4.09 -3.64
N GLU A 39 2.40 4.58 -3.20
CA GLU A 39 3.70 4.26 -3.80
C GLU A 39 3.96 2.75 -3.79
N ASN A 40 3.77 2.09 -2.65
CA ASN A 40 3.91 0.64 -2.53
C ASN A 40 2.99 -0.12 -3.51
N HIS A 41 1.73 0.28 -3.60
CA HIS A 41 0.78 -0.32 -4.54
C HIS A 41 1.20 -0.11 -6.00
N VAL A 42 1.60 1.12 -6.37
CA VAL A 42 2.08 1.44 -7.72
C VAL A 42 3.34 0.64 -8.04
N MET A 43 4.30 0.52 -7.11
CA MET A 43 5.51 -0.29 -7.29
C MET A 43 5.19 -1.76 -7.52
N ASN A 44 4.18 -2.31 -6.83
CA ASN A 44 3.76 -3.69 -7.04
C ASN A 44 3.12 -3.89 -8.42
N ILE A 45 2.26 -2.96 -8.86
CA ILE A 45 1.65 -3.02 -10.19
C ILE A 45 2.70 -2.88 -11.28
N THR A 46 3.59 -1.88 -11.18
CA THR A 46 4.62 -1.66 -12.19
C THR A 46 5.59 -2.83 -12.26
N ALA A 47 6.03 -3.36 -11.11
CA ALA A 47 6.85 -4.56 -11.08
C ALA A 47 6.15 -5.75 -11.75
N SER A 48 4.84 -5.91 -11.55
CA SER A 48 4.05 -6.96 -12.22
C SER A 48 4.03 -6.77 -13.73
N VAL A 49 3.78 -5.56 -14.23
CA VAL A 49 3.83 -5.28 -15.68
C VAL A 49 5.21 -5.57 -16.26
N PHE A 50 6.28 -5.10 -15.61
CA PHE A 50 7.65 -5.33 -16.09
C PHE A 50 8.02 -6.81 -16.09
N THR A 51 7.65 -7.55 -15.05
CA THR A 51 7.95 -8.99 -14.94
C THR A 51 7.10 -9.82 -15.89
N THR A 52 5.85 -9.43 -16.18
CA THR A 52 5.06 -10.03 -17.27
C THR A 52 5.77 -9.89 -18.61
N LEU A 53 6.23 -8.68 -18.94
CA LEU A 53 6.93 -8.44 -20.21
C LEU A 53 8.25 -9.20 -20.26
N ALA A 54 9.03 -9.19 -19.17
CA ALA A 54 10.28 -9.93 -19.08
C ALA A 54 10.06 -11.44 -19.23
N GLY A 55 9.05 -12.00 -18.55
CA GLY A 55 8.68 -13.41 -18.65
C GLY A 55 8.26 -13.79 -20.07
N GLY A 56 7.42 -12.97 -20.71
CA GLY A 56 7.02 -13.17 -22.10
C GLY A 56 8.20 -13.12 -23.08
N VAL A 57 9.12 -12.16 -22.91
CA VAL A 57 10.34 -12.06 -23.74
C VAL A 57 11.25 -13.26 -23.53
N VAL A 58 11.50 -13.67 -22.29
CA VAL A 58 12.33 -14.85 -21.98
C VAL A 58 11.74 -16.12 -22.59
N THR A 59 10.42 -16.30 -22.49
CA THR A 59 9.76 -17.46 -23.11
C THR A 59 9.75 -17.38 -24.62
N LEU A 60 9.55 -16.20 -25.21
CA LEU A 60 9.60 -16.00 -26.66
C LEU A 60 11.00 -16.30 -27.21
N THR A 61 12.05 -15.81 -26.57
CA THR A 61 13.43 -16.10 -27.00
C THR A 61 13.75 -17.57 -26.84
N TYR A 62 13.32 -18.20 -25.75
CA TYR A 62 13.49 -19.64 -25.56
C TYR A 62 12.78 -20.47 -26.64
N LEU A 63 11.50 -20.20 -26.89
CA LEU A 63 10.71 -20.92 -27.90
C LEU A 63 11.14 -20.60 -29.33
N GLY A 64 11.64 -19.40 -29.59
CA GLY A 64 12.13 -19.00 -30.92
C GLY A 64 13.43 -19.69 -31.33
N ASN A 65 14.19 -20.25 -30.37
CA ASN A 65 15.34 -21.10 -30.66
C ASN A 65 14.95 -22.59 -30.83
N TYR A 66 13.69 -22.95 -30.61
CA TYR A 66 13.21 -24.31 -30.74
C TYR A 66 12.61 -24.50 -32.14
N GLU A 67 13.13 -25.47 -32.88
CA GLU A 67 12.61 -25.81 -34.21
C GLU A 67 11.37 -26.71 -34.05
N PHE A 68 10.20 -26.17 -34.38
CA PHE A 68 8.96 -26.94 -34.45
C PHE A 68 8.70 -27.33 -35.90
N ASP A 69 8.38 -28.60 -36.12
CA ASP A 69 7.90 -29.10 -37.42
C ASP A 69 6.47 -28.58 -37.64
N PRO A 70 6.23 -27.69 -38.63
CA PRO A 70 4.93 -27.07 -38.84
C PRO A 70 3.85 -28.05 -39.30
N GLU A 71 4.23 -29.23 -39.78
CA GLU A 71 3.27 -30.24 -40.26
C GLU A 71 2.75 -31.14 -39.12
N LYS A 72 3.37 -31.08 -37.93
CA LYS A 72 3.01 -31.93 -36.80
C LYS A 72 2.30 -31.13 -35.71
N PRO A 73 1.02 -31.44 -35.40
CA PRO A 73 0.30 -30.76 -34.34
C PRO A 73 0.91 -31.10 -32.97
N ILE A 74 0.99 -30.10 -32.09
CA ILE A 74 1.47 -30.25 -30.71
C ILE A 74 0.24 -30.25 -29.80
N LEU A 75 -0.03 -31.37 -29.12
CA LEU A 75 -1.24 -31.57 -28.31
C LEU A 75 -2.56 -31.30 -29.07
N GLY A 76 -2.58 -31.60 -30.38
CA GLY A 76 -3.74 -31.34 -31.23
C GLY A 76 -3.93 -29.87 -31.64
N MET A 77 -2.99 -28.99 -31.30
CA MET A 77 -2.97 -27.58 -31.69
C MET A 77 -1.85 -27.32 -32.71
N ASP A 78 -2.06 -26.31 -33.56
CA ASP A 78 -1.05 -25.81 -34.48
C ASP A 78 0.16 -25.21 -33.72
N PRO A 79 1.42 -25.43 -34.17
CA PRO A 79 2.61 -24.92 -33.48
C PRO A 79 2.60 -23.41 -33.19
N ILE A 80 2.02 -22.57 -34.06
CA ILE A 80 1.94 -21.12 -33.81
C ILE A 80 1.07 -20.84 -32.59
N MET A 81 -0.06 -21.52 -32.46
CA MET A 81 -0.95 -21.38 -31.31
C MET A 81 -0.28 -21.86 -30.02
N MET A 82 0.46 -22.97 -30.07
CA MET A 82 1.21 -23.47 -28.92
C MET A 82 2.32 -22.49 -28.49
N MET A 83 3.05 -21.91 -29.44
CA MET A 83 4.09 -20.93 -29.16
C MET A 83 3.51 -19.64 -28.56
N GLY A 84 2.42 -19.11 -29.14
CA GLY A 84 1.71 -17.95 -28.62
C GLY A 84 1.18 -18.20 -27.20
N GLY A 85 0.58 -19.38 -26.98
CA GLY A 85 0.13 -19.82 -25.67
C GLY A 85 1.29 -19.92 -24.67
N GLY A 86 2.44 -20.46 -25.09
CA GLY A 86 3.66 -20.52 -24.29
C GLY A 86 4.14 -19.14 -23.84
N VAL A 87 4.19 -18.16 -24.74
CA VAL A 87 4.57 -16.78 -24.41
C VAL A 87 3.59 -16.14 -23.42
N VAL A 88 2.28 -16.34 -23.62
CA VAL A 88 1.25 -15.87 -22.69
C VAL A 88 1.43 -16.51 -21.30
N LEU A 89 1.70 -17.81 -21.25
CA LEU A 89 1.99 -18.53 -20.00
C LEU A 89 3.27 -18.00 -19.34
N GLY A 90 4.33 -17.75 -20.10
CA GLY A 90 5.56 -17.13 -19.61
C GLY A 90 5.33 -15.75 -18.99
N GLY A 91 4.52 -14.91 -19.66
CA GLY A 91 4.11 -13.62 -19.13
C GLY A 91 3.24 -13.73 -17.88
N PHE A 92 2.34 -14.72 -17.82
CA PHE A 92 1.53 -15.00 -16.63
C PHE A 92 2.40 -15.43 -15.44
N VAL A 93 3.36 -16.32 -15.65
CA VAL A 93 4.34 -16.69 -14.62
C VAL A 93 5.11 -15.45 -14.15
N GLY A 94 5.57 -14.61 -15.08
CA GLY A 94 6.21 -13.33 -14.77
C GLY A 94 5.34 -12.43 -13.88
N TYR A 95 4.07 -12.27 -14.22
CA TYR A 95 3.11 -11.47 -13.45
C TYR A 95 3.03 -11.89 -11.97
N LEU A 96 3.06 -13.19 -11.68
CA LEU A 96 2.99 -13.72 -10.31
C LEU A 96 4.19 -13.31 -9.44
N PHE A 97 5.38 -13.14 -10.05
CA PHE A 97 6.59 -12.68 -9.35
C PHE A 97 6.66 -11.16 -9.20
N GLY A 98 5.80 -10.40 -9.90
CA GLY A 98 5.75 -8.95 -9.83
C GLY A 98 5.66 -8.36 -8.42
N PRO A 99 4.63 -8.70 -7.62
CA PRO A 99 4.43 -8.09 -6.31
C PRO A 99 5.53 -8.42 -5.29
N THR A 100 6.18 -9.59 -5.39
CA THR A 100 7.28 -9.96 -4.48
C THR A 100 8.52 -9.10 -4.75
N ILE A 101 8.82 -8.86 -6.03
CA ILE A 101 9.89 -7.94 -6.45
C ILE A 101 9.54 -6.49 -6.09
N GLY A 102 8.33 -6.04 -6.40
CA GLY A 102 7.84 -4.69 -6.10
C GLY A 102 7.91 -4.36 -4.60
N THR A 103 7.45 -5.28 -3.75
CA THR A 103 7.47 -5.12 -2.29
C THR A 103 8.91 -5.08 -1.77
N SER A 104 9.80 -5.89 -2.33
CA SER A 104 11.21 -5.92 -1.95
C SER A 104 11.89 -4.58 -2.28
N LEU A 105 11.67 -4.05 -3.48
CA LEU A 105 12.17 -2.74 -3.89
C LEU A 105 11.63 -1.61 -3.00
N PHE A 106 10.34 -1.65 -2.66
CA PHE A 106 9.73 -0.65 -1.76
C PHE A 106 10.39 -0.66 -0.38
N ARG A 107 10.61 -1.86 0.20
CA ARG A 107 11.26 -2.01 1.50
C ARG A 107 12.70 -1.51 1.50
N LEU A 108 13.45 -1.79 0.44
CA LEU A 108 14.83 -1.33 0.28
C LEU A 108 14.89 0.20 0.17
N LYS A 109 14.03 0.80 -0.67
CA LYS A 109 13.95 2.26 -0.87
C LYS A 109 13.56 2.99 0.42
N ASN A 110 12.57 2.46 1.16
CA ASN A 110 11.98 3.10 2.33
C ASN A 110 12.48 2.53 3.66
N ARG A 111 13.68 1.92 3.68
CA ARG A 111 14.23 1.19 4.84
C ARG A 111 14.23 1.98 6.15
N SER A 112 14.48 3.30 6.10
CA SER A 112 14.55 4.17 7.29
C SER A 112 13.20 4.39 7.96
N ILE A 113 12.13 4.46 7.15
CA ILE A 113 10.77 4.74 7.61
C ILE A 113 9.88 3.48 7.69
N LEU A 114 10.39 2.33 7.25
CA LEU A 114 9.64 1.09 7.11
C LEU A 114 8.96 0.65 8.43
N LYS A 115 9.67 0.76 9.56
CA LYS A 115 9.10 0.40 10.88
C LYS A 115 7.88 1.27 11.22
N GLN A 116 7.98 2.58 10.99
CA GLN A 116 6.88 3.51 11.24
C GLN A 116 5.72 3.29 10.26
N PHE A 117 6.04 3.00 9.00
CA PHE A 117 5.05 2.66 7.97
C PHE A 117 4.23 1.43 8.37
N LEU A 118 4.88 0.33 8.78
CA LEU A 118 4.20 -0.90 9.19
C LEU A 118 3.34 -0.71 10.44
N GLN A 119 3.85 0.02 11.44
CA GLN A 119 3.08 0.35 12.64
C GLN A 119 1.85 1.19 12.29
N LYS A 120 1.97 2.12 11.35
CA LYS A 120 0.86 2.97 10.95
C LYS A 120 -0.14 2.24 10.06
N ASP A 121 0.31 1.30 9.23
CA ASP A 121 -0.57 0.45 8.42
C ASP A 121 -1.41 -0.47 9.31
N SER A 122 -0.87 -1.01 10.41
CA SER A 122 -1.67 -1.80 11.35
C SER A 122 -2.75 -0.95 12.06
N ILE A 123 -2.43 0.29 12.45
CA ILE A 123 -3.41 1.25 12.99
C ILE A 123 -4.47 1.59 11.93
N PHE A 124 -4.06 1.81 10.68
CA PHE A 124 -4.97 2.06 9.57
C PHE A 124 -5.94 0.89 9.37
N LEU A 125 -5.44 -0.35 9.30
CA LEU A 125 -6.27 -1.56 9.15
C LEU A 125 -7.21 -1.75 10.33
N THR A 126 -6.79 -1.41 11.54
CA THR A 126 -7.67 -1.42 12.73
C THR A 126 -8.82 -0.43 12.57
N LYS A 127 -8.55 0.78 12.07
CA LYS A 127 -9.60 1.78 11.78
C LYS A 127 -10.54 1.32 10.66
N ILE A 128 -10.03 0.68 9.61
CA ILE A 128 -10.86 0.11 8.55
C ILE A 128 -11.75 -1.00 9.11
N LYS A 129 -11.18 -1.94 9.88
CA LYS A 129 -11.94 -3.03 10.51
C LYS A 129 -13.07 -2.52 11.41
N ALA A 130 -12.85 -1.43 12.15
CA ALA A 130 -13.86 -0.84 13.01
C ALA A 130 -14.98 -0.13 12.23
N ASN A 131 -14.70 0.38 11.02
CA ASN A 131 -15.64 1.19 10.26
C ASN A 131 -16.24 0.51 9.02
N ARG A 132 -15.74 -0.67 8.63
CA ARG A 132 -16.26 -1.43 7.48
C ARG A 132 -17.70 -1.88 7.71
N VAL A 133 -18.42 -2.14 6.62
CA VAL A 133 -19.78 -2.66 6.64
C VAL A 133 -19.78 -4.19 6.59
N ASP A 134 -20.88 -4.81 6.99
CA ASP A 134 -21.09 -6.25 6.84
C ASP A 134 -21.40 -6.58 5.36
N PRO A 135 -20.62 -7.45 4.71
CA PRO A 135 -20.84 -7.82 3.31
C PRO A 135 -21.99 -8.83 3.13
N SER A 136 -22.56 -9.40 4.20
CA SER A 136 -23.64 -10.39 4.09
C SER A 136 -24.88 -9.88 3.35
N SER A 137 -25.15 -8.57 3.45
CA SER A 137 -26.33 -7.91 2.90
C SER A 137 -26.11 -7.30 1.51
N GLN A 138 -25.10 -7.76 0.78
CA GLN A 138 -24.75 -7.19 -0.52
C GLN A 138 -25.78 -7.55 -1.60
N SER A 139 -26.03 -6.61 -2.52
CA SER A 139 -26.85 -6.86 -3.71
C SER A 139 -26.27 -6.14 -4.93
N PHE A 140 -26.67 -6.55 -6.14
CA PHE A 140 -26.26 -5.86 -7.38
C PHE A 140 -26.64 -4.36 -7.36
N SER A 141 -27.78 -4.02 -6.77
CA SER A 141 -28.26 -2.63 -6.65
C SER A 141 -27.64 -1.86 -5.48
N ASN A 142 -26.97 -2.55 -4.54
CA ASN A 142 -26.29 -1.96 -3.40
C ASN A 142 -24.94 -2.67 -3.17
N PRO A 143 -23.92 -2.38 -4.00
CA PRO A 143 -22.61 -3.01 -3.86
C PRO A 143 -21.91 -2.56 -2.58
N VAL A 144 -21.16 -3.47 -1.97
CA VAL A 144 -20.37 -3.20 -0.77
C VAL A 144 -19.20 -2.26 -1.12
N PRO A 145 -19.01 -1.17 -0.36
CA PRO A 145 -17.81 -0.34 -0.47
C PRO A 145 -16.54 -1.16 -0.22
N ASP A 146 -15.39 -0.67 -0.66
CA ASP A 146 -14.08 -1.34 -0.49
C ASP A 146 -13.87 -1.90 0.93
N TYR A 147 -13.95 -3.22 1.08
CA TYR A 147 -14.00 -3.89 2.38
C TYR A 147 -12.68 -3.81 3.16
N TYR A 148 -11.55 -3.72 2.45
CA TYR A 148 -10.20 -3.68 3.03
C TYR A 148 -9.58 -2.29 2.99
N GLY A 149 -10.24 -1.32 2.36
CA GLY A 149 -9.71 0.04 2.20
C GLY A 149 -8.44 0.07 1.35
N GLU A 150 -8.32 -0.84 0.39
CA GLU A 150 -7.18 -0.93 -0.53
C GLU A 150 -7.01 0.37 -1.32
N LYS A 151 -8.11 0.94 -1.81
CA LYS A 151 -8.12 2.10 -2.72
C LYS A 151 -8.04 3.45 -1.97
N ILE A 152 -7.74 3.44 -0.68
CA ILE A 152 -7.66 4.66 0.15
C ILE A 152 -6.23 5.21 0.16
N TYR A 153 -6.00 6.23 -0.66
CA TYR A 153 -4.69 6.89 -0.82
C TYR A 153 -4.65 8.36 -0.41
N SER A 154 -5.75 8.88 0.14
CA SER A 154 -5.84 10.27 0.60
C SER A 154 -6.85 10.41 1.74
N LEU A 155 -6.73 11.49 2.51
CA LEU A 155 -7.71 11.80 3.57
C LEU A 155 -9.11 12.04 3.01
N LYS A 156 -9.22 12.64 1.81
CA LYS A 156 -10.49 12.80 1.10
C LYS A 156 -11.09 11.44 0.74
N GLY A 157 -10.28 10.52 0.24
CA GLY A 157 -10.69 9.15 -0.06
C GLY A 157 -11.19 8.42 1.18
N TYR A 158 -10.50 8.56 2.32
CA TYR A 158 -10.94 7.98 3.59
C TYR A 158 -12.30 8.53 4.05
N LYS A 159 -12.49 9.86 3.99
CA LYS A 159 -13.78 10.49 4.32
C LYS A 159 -14.89 10.05 3.37
N GLN A 160 -14.59 9.90 2.08
CA GLN A 160 -15.55 9.38 1.11
C GLN A 160 -15.96 7.95 1.46
N TRP A 161 -14.99 7.08 1.70
CA TRP A 161 -15.22 5.70 2.08
C TRP A 161 -16.09 5.56 3.35
N LEU A 162 -15.89 6.42 4.36
CA LEU A 162 -16.77 6.46 5.53
C LEU A 162 -18.22 6.84 5.18
N ARG A 163 -18.41 7.80 4.27
CA ARG A 163 -19.75 8.17 3.78
C ARG A 163 -20.39 7.03 3.01
N ASP A 164 -19.63 6.33 2.18
CA ASP A 164 -20.12 5.18 1.41
C ASP A 164 -20.55 4.04 2.35
N CYS A 165 -19.77 3.77 3.39
CA CYS A 165 -20.13 2.81 4.44
C CYS A 165 -21.44 3.19 5.16
N ASN A 166 -21.60 4.47 5.50
CA ASN A 166 -22.83 4.94 6.14
C ASN A 166 -24.04 4.88 5.19
N ALA A 167 -23.86 5.23 3.92
CA ALA A 167 -24.90 5.12 2.91
C ALA A 167 -25.33 3.66 2.70
N TYR A 168 -24.37 2.74 2.64
CA TYR A 168 -24.64 1.30 2.55
C TYR A 168 -25.43 0.79 3.77
N ARG A 169 -25.03 1.17 5.00
CA ARG A 169 -25.78 0.81 6.23
C ARG A 169 -27.22 1.30 6.22
N ARG A 170 -27.46 2.51 5.71
CA ARG A 170 -28.81 3.07 5.61
C ARG A 170 -29.66 2.27 4.63
N LYS A 171 -29.16 2.04 3.42
CA LYS A 171 -29.85 1.22 2.41
C LYS A 171 -30.15 -0.18 2.92
N THR A 172 -29.18 -0.80 3.60
CA THR A 172 -29.34 -2.14 4.15
C THR A 172 -30.45 -2.22 5.19
N LYS A 173 -30.69 -1.15 5.97
CA LYS A 173 -31.81 -1.08 6.93
C LYS A 173 -33.16 -0.77 6.29
N GLU A 174 -33.16 -0.08 5.15
CA GLU A 174 -34.38 0.33 4.44
C GLU A 174 -34.92 -0.80 3.54
N PHE A 175 -34.07 -1.73 3.09
CA PHE A 175 -34.41 -2.77 2.09
C PHE A 175 -34.30 -4.23 2.59
N LEU A 176 -33.97 -4.46 3.87
CA LEU A 176 -34.07 -5.77 4.56
C LEU A 176 -35.18 -5.70 5.60
#